data_AF-A0A485N495-F1
#
_entry.id   AF-A0A485N495-F1
#
_cell.length_a   1.000
_cell.length_b   1.000
_cell.length_c   1.000
_cell.angle_alpha   90.00
_cell.angle_beta   90.00
_cell.angle_gamma   90.00
#
_symmetry.space_group_name_H-M   'P 1'
#
loop_
_entity.id
_entity.type
_entity.pdbx_description
1 polymer ?
#
loop_
_entity_poly.entity_id
_entity_poly.type
_entity_poly.pdbx_seq_one_letter_code
_entity_poly.pdbx_strand_id
1 'polypeptide(L)'
;MLCPGGTTRRRPDLGAVGYDSLGQMLLEDPIATCLSPSVYDMICKFGFEVRETCAINSIVTQRGEVCWKTITDCVIYTESAQSLDYPGSVRLLGPVCEAVHSHLLSLTKEQFEICYTPWLQWTAFPELFPEILDALESLQSPAISLGLMKLTACLERALGDVFLLNGKECPFLLRDLLASKELAQVFGQSVMDVLKVFLGSPRGLNLRNILWHGFASPHEVPPKYCSMMTLLTAGLGQLLKSYLRQTKFALVHRPFRALPDLEDLAVFPDMTSEVLPVLEEVMKKSTFILKIMLPYWEEALIRFKAHRFADCAVLLLPQLETGLRRVFAIVNKCPQRLLTAESTALYTTFDEILAKHLSDGKLNQLPLFLGEPAMEFLWDFLNHQEGPRVRDHLSHGEINFPEFPKEAANQLLAFSTVLLFRFVDEGLLSVLKEKAATRSLVGVAENYRAHVHPVSQLRKQVLSCEKSLGAWPLLSLPTEAEEAARNHV
;
A
#
# COMPACT_ATOMS: atom_id res chain seq x y z
N MET A 1 -24.55 -8.48 3.01
CA MET A 1 -25.69 -9.10 2.29
C MET A 1 -25.73 -10.57 2.67
N LEU A 2 -26.91 -11.04 3.08
CA LEU A 2 -27.19 -12.28 3.82
C LEU A 2 -26.69 -13.57 3.13
N CYS A 3 -26.00 -14.43 3.88
CA CYS A 3 -25.82 -15.84 3.54
C CYS A 3 -26.99 -16.66 4.13
N PRO A 4 -27.75 -17.44 3.35
CA PRO A 4 -28.59 -18.47 3.91
C PRO A 4 -27.95 -19.86 3.76
N GLY A 5 -27.90 -20.57 4.88
CA GLY A 5 -28.36 -21.96 5.00
C GLY A 5 -27.55 -23.04 4.30
N GLY A 6 -26.84 -23.83 5.11
CA GLY A 6 -26.22 -25.08 4.69
C GLY A 6 -27.19 -26.02 3.98
N THR A 7 -26.75 -26.49 2.81
CA THR A 7 -27.13 -27.79 2.27
C THR A 7 -25.85 -28.50 1.89
N THR A 8 -25.67 -29.70 2.43
CA THR A 8 -24.63 -30.66 2.10
C THR A 8 -24.72 -31.05 0.62
N ARG A 9 -24.17 -30.22 -0.26
CA ARG A 9 -23.92 -30.57 -1.67
C ARG A 9 -22.51 -31.13 -1.77
N ARG A 10 -22.43 -32.36 -2.28
CA ARG A 10 -21.21 -33.08 -2.64
C ARG A 10 -20.20 -32.13 -3.29
N ARG A 11 -18.94 -32.22 -2.85
CA ARG A 11 -17.78 -31.55 -3.47
C ARG A 11 -17.91 -31.69 -5.00
N PRO A 12 -17.96 -30.59 -5.76
CA PRO A 12 -17.69 -30.66 -7.18
C PRO A 12 -16.26 -31.19 -7.32
N ASP A 13 -16.10 -32.23 -8.13
CA ASP A 13 -14.81 -32.77 -8.52
C ASP A 13 -14.09 -31.71 -9.37
N LEU A 14 -13.38 -30.80 -8.69
CA LEU A 14 -12.52 -29.80 -9.30
C LEU A 14 -11.26 -30.52 -9.75
N GLY A 15 -11.23 -30.88 -11.03
CA GLY A 15 -10.06 -31.42 -11.70
C GLY A 15 -8.82 -30.54 -11.49
N ALA A 16 -7.84 -31.14 -10.81
CA ALA A 16 -6.47 -31.29 -11.30
C ALA A 16 -5.62 -30.03 -11.55
N VAL A 17 -5.61 -29.06 -10.64
CA VAL A 17 -4.43 -28.18 -10.47
C VAL A 17 -4.04 -28.15 -8.99
N GLY A 18 -3.27 -29.15 -8.56
CA GLY A 18 -2.61 -29.13 -7.26
C GLY A 18 -1.52 -28.05 -7.20
N TYR A 19 -1.03 -27.73 -5.99
CA TYR A 19 0.07 -26.79 -5.80
C TYR A 19 1.30 -27.13 -6.65
N ASP A 20 1.58 -28.43 -6.86
CA ASP A 20 2.70 -28.90 -7.70
C ASP A 20 2.50 -28.60 -9.19
N SER A 21 1.28 -28.78 -9.69
CA SER A 21 0.92 -28.46 -11.08
C SER A 21 0.99 -26.95 -11.31
N LEU A 22 0.60 -26.13 -10.32
CA LEU A 22 0.73 -24.69 -10.39
C LEU A 22 2.20 -24.24 -10.29
N GLY A 23 3.01 -24.89 -9.44
CA GLY A 23 4.45 -24.67 -9.34
C GLY A 23 5.16 -24.90 -10.67
N GLN A 24 4.73 -25.93 -11.43
CA GLN A 24 5.19 -26.19 -12.80
C GLN A 24 4.68 -25.16 -13.83
N MET A 25 3.46 -24.63 -13.67
CA MET A 25 2.96 -23.53 -14.53
C MET A 25 3.62 -22.17 -14.23
N LEU A 26 4.11 -21.98 -13.01
CA LEU A 26 4.86 -20.80 -12.57
C LEU A 26 6.32 -20.79 -13.05
N LEU A 27 6.76 -21.83 -13.78
CA LEU A 27 8.15 -21.99 -14.25
C LEU A 27 8.42 -21.39 -15.65
N GLU A 28 7.43 -20.77 -16.31
CA GLU A 28 7.65 -20.08 -17.60
C GLU A 28 8.42 -18.75 -17.43
N ASP A 29 9.11 -18.35 -18.52
CA ASP A 29 10.14 -17.30 -18.70
C ASP A 29 10.30 -16.23 -17.59
N PRO A 30 11.54 -15.78 -17.29
CA PRO A 30 11.75 -14.75 -16.27
C PRO A 30 11.04 -13.46 -16.68
N ILE A 31 9.87 -13.21 -16.07
CA ILE A 31 9.14 -11.96 -16.18
C ILE A 31 10.11 -10.83 -15.84
N ALA A 32 10.45 -10.02 -16.84
CA ALA A 32 11.41 -8.92 -16.70
C ALA A 32 10.75 -7.64 -16.16
N THR A 33 9.44 -7.49 -16.36
CA THR A 33 8.64 -6.33 -15.92
C THR A 33 7.19 -6.73 -15.72
N CYS A 34 6.50 -6.07 -14.77
CA CYS A 34 5.04 -6.16 -14.62
C CYS A 34 4.29 -4.94 -15.21
N LEU A 35 5.01 -4.05 -15.90
CA LEU A 35 4.46 -2.89 -16.57
C LEU A 35 4.06 -3.24 -18.00
N SER A 36 2.92 -2.72 -18.47
CA SER A 36 2.61 -2.80 -19.91
C SER A 36 3.66 -2.00 -20.70
N PRO A 37 3.91 -2.31 -21.99
CA PRO A 37 4.91 -1.60 -22.79
C PRO A 37 4.73 -0.07 -22.78
N SER A 38 3.48 0.40 -22.84
CA SER A 38 3.17 1.83 -22.81
C SER A 38 3.53 2.50 -21.48
N VAL A 39 3.31 1.82 -20.36
CA VAL A 39 3.62 2.32 -19.03
C VAL A 39 5.12 2.22 -18.74
N TYR A 40 5.76 1.13 -19.20
CA TYR A 40 7.21 0.99 -19.15
C TYR A 40 7.90 2.13 -19.89
N ASP A 41 7.48 2.44 -21.12
CA ASP A 41 8.07 3.54 -21.90
C ASP A 41 7.85 4.90 -21.23
N MET A 42 6.66 5.14 -20.67
CA MET A 42 6.33 6.36 -19.93
C MET A 42 7.27 6.59 -18.74
N ILE A 43 7.55 5.56 -17.94
CA ILE A 43 8.34 5.67 -16.70
C ILE A 43 9.83 5.59 -16.98
N CYS A 44 10.24 4.64 -17.82
CA CYS A 44 11.64 4.24 -17.95
C CYS A 44 12.35 4.95 -19.11
N LYS A 45 11.61 5.51 -20.09
CA LYS A 45 12.20 6.03 -21.33
C LYS A 45 11.91 7.50 -21.59
N PHE A 46 10.64 7.92 -21.63
CA PHE A 46 10.26 9.24 -22.16
C PHE A 46 10.99 10.41 -21.48
N GLY A 47 11.11 10.38 -20.15
CA GLY A 47 11.84 11.42 -19.39
C GLY A 47 13.35 11.44 -19.59
N PHE A 48 13.91 10.53 -20.39
CA PHE A 48 15.36 10.38 -20.59
C PHE A 48 15.75 10.33 -22.07
N GLU A 49 14.78 10.56 -22.97
CA GLU A 49 15.02 10.68 -24.42
C GLU A 49 15.77 11.98 -24.74
N VAL A 50 15.38 13.07 -24.10
CA VAL A 50 15.98 14.39 -24.28
C VAL A 50 17.23 14.50 -23.39
N ARG A 51 18.40 14.72 -24.02
CA ARG A 51 19.70 14.84 -23.32
C ARG A 51 20.15 16.29 -23.12
N GLU A 52 19.27 17.24 -23.35
CA GLU A 52 19.57 18.66 -23.11
C GLU A 52 19.82 18.90 -21.62
N THR A 53 20.78 19.75 -21.31
CA THR A 53 21.13 20.08 -19.93
C THR A 53 20.30 21.27 -19.45
N CYS A 54 19.49 21.05 -18.42
CA CYS A 54 18.77 22.13 -17.76
C CYS A 54 19.65 22.76 -16.67
N ALA A 55 19.84 24.08 -16.70
CA ALA A 55 20.62 24.77 -15.68
C ALA A 55 19.83 24.83 -14.36
N ILE A 56 20.38 24.28 -13.26
CA ILE A 56 19.71 24.26 -11.95
C ILE A 56 19.27 25.65 -11.49
N ASN A 57 20.04 26.70 -11.78
CA ASN A 57 19.72 28.09 -11.43
C ASN A 57 18.41 28.61 -12.07
N SER A 58 17.92 27.95 -13.11
CA SER A 58 16.61 28.25 -13.71
C SER A 58 15.45 27.57 -12.97
N ILE A 59 15.72 26.53 -12.17
CA ILE A 59 14.73 25.71 -11.46
C ILE A 59 14.68 26.09 -9.98
N VAL A 60 15.85 26.36 -9.37
CA VAL A 60 15.97 26.67 -7.95
C VAL A 60 16.92 27.85 -7.76
N THR A 61 16.54 28.80 -6.91
CA THR A 61 17.42 29.92 -6.53
C THR A 61 18.51 29.46 -5.55
N GLN A 62 19.53 30.29 -5.32
CA GLN A 62 20.55 30.01 -4.30
C GLN A 62 19.99 29.82 -2.87
N ARG A 63 18.76 30.30 -2.62
CA ARG A 63 18.09 30.18 -1.31
C ARG A 63 17.14 28.99 -1.23
N GLY A 64 17.13 28.10 -2.23
CA GLY A 64 16.23 26.95 -2.28
C GLY A 64 14.80 27.28 -2.74
N GLU A 65 14.54 28.48 -3.27
CA GLU A 65 13.20 28.84 -3.78
C GLU A 65 12.96 28.20 -5.14
N VAL A 66 11.79 27.57 -5.30
CA VAL A 66 11.43 26.86 -6.53
C VAL A 66 10.89 27.83 -7.57
N CYS A 67 11.56 27.90 -8.72
CA CYS A 67 11.14 28.66 -9.89
C CYS A 67 10.06 27.89 -10.66
N TRP A 68 8.82 27.96 -10.18
CA TRP A 68 7.69 27.22 -10.77
C TRP A 68 7.49 27.45 -12.27
N LYS A 69 7.74 28.66 -12.77
CA LYS A 69 7.58 28.99 -14.20
C LYS A 69 8.34 28.00 -15.10
N THR A 70 9.62 27.76 -14.80
CA THR A 70 10.46 26.83 -15.56
C THR A 70 9.89 25.42 -15.59
N ILE A 71 9.33 24.96 -14.47
CA ILE A 71 8.74 23.62 -14.35
C ILE A 71 7.40 23.55 -15.10
N THR A 72 6.56 24.58 -14.95
CA THR A 72 5.23 24.62 -15.58
C THR A 72 5.29 24.82 -17.09
N ASP A 73 6.33 25.50 -17.59
CA ASP A 73 6.55 25.69 -19.03
C ASP A 73 6.90 24.36 -19.74
N CYS A 74 7.31 23.32 -18.99
CA CYS A 74 7.50 21.97 -19.51
C CYS A 74 6.20 21.16 -19.65
N VAL A 75 5.06 21.65 -19.15
CA VAL A 75 3.78 20.95 -19.23
C VAL A 75 3.05 21.32 -20.52
N ILE A 76 2.76 20.32 -21.34
CA ILE A 76 2.11 20.46 -22.64
C ILE A 76 0.64 20.08 -22.55
N TYR A 77 -0.19 20.82 -23.28
CA TYR A 77 -1.62 20.53 -23.43
C TYR A 77 -1.88 20.00 -24.84
N THR A 78 -2.85 19.08 -24.96
CA THR A 78 -3.36 18.59 -26.24
C THR A 78 -3.89 19.74 -27.10
N GLU A 79 -3.99 19.55 -28.43
CA GLU A 79 -4.43 20.59 -29.39
C GLU A 79 -5.79 21.24 -29.03
N SER A 80 -6.67 20.48 -28.38
CA SER A 80 -7.96 20.99 -27.89
C SER A 80 -7.87 21.87 -26.64
N ALA A 81 -6.68 21.97 -26.02
CA ALA A 81 -6.39 22.58 -24.72
C ALA A 81 -7.24 22.07 -23.53
N GLN A 82 -8.00 20.99 -23.72
CA GLN A 82 -8.89 20.43 -22.69
C GLN A 82 -8.21 19.39 -21.80
N SER A 83 -7.05 18.88 -22.20
CA SER A 83 -6.33 17.83 -21.46
C SER A 83 -4.82 17.92 -21.63
N LEU A 84 -4.08 17.35 -20.68
CA LEU A 84 -2.62 17.30 -20.69
C LEU A 84 -2.12 16.28 -21.72
N ASP A 85 -1.10 16.68 -22.49
CA ASP A 85 -0.25 15.73 -23.22
C ASP A 85 0.78 15.18 -22.25
N TYR A 86 0.43 14.06 -21.59
CA TYR A 86 1.28 13.42 -20.60
C TYR A 86 2.62 12.95 -21.19
N PRO A 87 2.67 12.19 -22.32
CA PRO A 87 3.94 11.83 -22.94
C PRO A 87 4.82 13.03 -23.26
N GLY A 88 4.26 14.08 -23.88
CA GLY A 88 5.01 15.29 -24.21
C GLY A 88 5.55 16.01 -22.97
N SER A 89 4.72 16.14 -21.94
CA SER A 89 5.11 16.77 -20.66
C SER A 89 6.22 15.99 -19.96
N VAL A 90 6.15 14.66 -19.93
CA VAL A 90 7.18 13.81 -19.31
C VAL A 90 8.53 13.94 -20.02
N ARG A 91 8.54 14.05 -21.35
CA ARG A 91 9.77 14.28 -22.12
C ARG A 91 10.45 15.60 -21.77
N LEU A 92 9.68 16.68 -21.64
CA LEU A 92 10.22 18.00 -21.29
C LEU A 92 10.59 18.13 -19.82
N LEU A 93 9.86 17.46 -18.91
CA LEU A 93 10.18 17.42 -17.49
C LEU A 93 11.40 16.54 -17.17
N GLY A 94 11.78 15.65 -18.08
CA GLY A 94 12.92 14.75 -17.95
C GLY A 94 14.24 15.44 -17.56
N PRO A 95 14.76 16.36 -18.39
CA PRO A 95 15.93 17.17 -18.08
C PRO A 95 15.85 17.97 -16.78
N VAL A 96 14.64 18.43 -16.42
CA VAL A 96 14.40 19.14 -15.15
C VAL A 96 14.58 18.17 -13.98
N CYS A 97 14.02 16.96 -14.06
CA CYS A 97 14.19 15.92 -13.05
C CYS A 97 15.68 15.56 -12.86
N GLU A 98 16.45 15.46 -13.95
CA GLU A 98 17.90 15.16 -13.92
C GLU A 98 18.69 16.27 -13.20
N ALA A 99 18.43 17.53 -13.54
CA ALA A 99 19.09 18.67 -12.92
C ALA A 99 18.76 18.77 -11.42
N VAL A 100 17.51 18.53 -11.05
CA VAL A 100 17.08 18.50 -9.64
C VAL A 100 17.73 17.35 -8.87
N HIS A 101 17.80 16.17 -9.49
CA HIS A 101 18.46 15.01 -8.88
C HIS A 101 19.94 15.28 -8.61
N SER A 102 20.66 15.80 -9.61
CA SER A 102 22.07 16.19 -9.48
C SER A 102 22.27 17.25 -8.40
N HIS A 103 21.36 18.23 -8.32
CA HIS A 103 21.38 19.25 -7.29
C HIS A 103 21.22 18.67 -5.89
N LEU A 104 20.18 17.85 -5.66
CA LEU A 104 19.94 17.27 -4.34
C LEU A 104 21.11 16.38 -3.88
N LEU A 105 21.69 15.58 -4.77
CA LEU A 105 22.88 14.77 -4.46
C LEU A 105 24.15 15.59 -4.21
N SER A 106 24.20 16.85 -4.67
CA SER A 106 25.33 17.74 -4.42
C SER A 106 25.27 18.44 -3.06
N LEU A 107 24.13 18.42 -2.39
CA LEU A 107 23.92 19.07 -1.10
C LEU A 107 24.39 18.18 0.04
N THR A 108 25.02 18.78 1.04
CA THR A 108 25.16 18.14 2.35
C THR A 108 23.80 18.09 3.07
N LYS A 109 23.66 17.19 4.06
CA LYS A 109 22.47 17.13 4.91
C LYS A 109 22.13 18.48 5.55
N GLU A 110 23.14 19.18 6.07
CA GLU A 110 22.98 20.52 6.66
C GLU A 110 22.47 21.55 5.63
N GLN A 111 23.02 21.54 4.40
CA GLN A 111 22.56 22.43 3.34
C GLN A 111 21.11 22.12 2.94
N PHE A 112 20.73 20.84 2.85
CA PHE A 112 19.37 20.44 2.58
C PHE A 112 18.42 20.91 3.70
N GLU A 113 18.81 20.70 4.96
CA GLU A 113 18.01 21.11 6.11
C GLU A 113 17.79 22.62 6.15
N ILE A 114 18.83 23.41 5.92
CA ILE A 114 18.72 24.88 5.89
C ILE A 114 17.82 25.34 4.73
N CYS A 115 17.99 24.77 3.54
CA CYS A 115 17.32 25.24 2.33
C CYS A 115 15.88 24.74 2.17
N TYR A 116 15.56 23.51 2.62
CA TYR A 116 14.31 22.85 2.28
C TYR A 116 13.44 22.43 3.47
N THR A 117 14.01 22.02 4.61
CA THR A 117 13.22 21.57 5.77
C THR A 117 12.17 22.59 6.25
N PRO A 118 12.43 23.92 6.27
CA PRO A 118 11.42 24.92 6.61
C PRO A 118 10.19 24.89 5.69
N TRP A 119 10.36 24.43 4.46
CA TRP A 119 9.32 24.34 3.44
C TRP A 119 8.62 22.98 3.39
N LEU A 120 9.03 22.04 4.24
CA LEU A 120 8.47 20.68 4.31
C LEU A 120 7.63 20.45 5.57
N GLN A 121 7.67 21.38 6.54
CA GLN A 121 6.91 21.32 7.81
C GLN A 121 5.39 21.20 7.62
N TRP A 122 4.86 21.71 6.51
CA TRP A 122 3.42 21.66 6.21
C TRP A 122 2.90 20.23 5.92
N THR A 123 3.78 19.24 5.82
CA THR A 123 3.41 17.86 5.52
C THR A 123 3.03 17.05 6.77
N ALA A 124 3.16 17.63 7.97
CA ALA A 124 3.07 16.96 9.26
C ALA A 124 4.09 15.84 9.51
N PHE A 125 4.96 15.52 8.54
CA PHE A 125 6.00 14.51 8.69
C PHE A 125 7.32 14.90 7.99
N PRO A 126 7.95 16.02 8.41
CA PRO A 126 9.18 16.54 7.80
C PRO A 126 10.39 15.61 7.96
N GLU A 127 10.37 14.71 8.94
CA GLU A 127 11.45 13.74 9.21
C GLU A 127 11.60 12.71 8.08
N LEU A 128 10.58 12.57 7.23
CA LEU A 128 10.63 11.71 6.04
C LEU A 128 11.71 12.13 5.04
N PHE A 129 11.92 13.43 4.86
CA PHE A 129 12.72 13.94 3.74
C PHE A 129 14.23 13.71 3.91
N PRO A 130 14.81 13.83 5.13
CA PRO A 130 16.15 13.32 5.39
C PRO A 130 16.31 11.82 5.07
N GLU A 131 15.33 10.98 5.39
CA GLU A 131 15.37 9.54 5.05
C GLU A 131 15.35 9.32 3.53
N ILE A 132 14.60 10.15 2.80
CA ILE A 132 14.56 10.10 1.33
C ILE A 132 15.92 10.53 0.75
N LEU A 133 16.58 11.52 1.33
CA LEU A 133 17.91 11.93 0.88
C LEU A 133 18.92 10.79 1.07
N ASP A 134 18.88 10.12 2.22
CA ASP A 134 19.69 8.91 2.48
C ASP A 134 19.37 7.79 1.47
N ALA A 135 18.11 7.64 1.08
CA ALA A 135 17.69 6.68 0.07
C ALA A 135 18.20 7.03 -1.35
N LEU A 136 18.34 8.31 -1.69
CA LEU A 136 18.88 8.77 -2.97
C LEU A 136 20.37 8.47 -3.11
N GLU A 137 21.12 8.50 -2.00
CA GLU A 137 22.55 8.14 -1.95
C GLU A 137 22.76 6.61 -1.88
N SER A 138 21.72 5.86 -1.54
CA SER A 138 21.79 4.41 -1.34
C SER A 138 21.97 3.64 -2.64
N LEU A 139 22.77 2.58 -2.58
CA LEU A 139 22.88 1.57 -3.65
C LEU A 139 21.76 0.51 -3.59
N GLN A 140 20.91 0.55 -2.56
CA GLN A 140 19.83 -0.42 -2.39
C GLN A 140 18.65 -0.08 -3.28
N SER A 141 18.38 -0.96 -4.25
CA SER A 141 17.35 -0.77 -5.27
C SER A 141 15.94 -0.44 -4.70
N PRO A 142 15.44 -1.12 -3.64
CA PRO A 142 14.12 -0.82 -3.08
C PRO A 142 13.97 0.54 -2.39
N ALA A 143 15.09 1.21 -2.05
CA ALA A 143 15.08 2.41 -1.21
C ALA A 143 14.32 3.56 -1.90
N ILE A 144 14.47 3.71 -3.21
CA ILE A 144 13.79 4.74 -4.00
C ILE A 144 12.27 4.51 -4.00
N SER A 145 11.84 3.28 -4.24
CA SER A 145 10.42 2.91 -4.23
C SER A 145 9.80 3.09 -2.85
N LEU A 146 10.50 2.70 -1.78
CA LEU A 146 10.06 2.94 -0.40
C LEU A 146 9.89 4.43 -0.12
N GLY A 147 10.90 5.24 -0.48
CA GLY A 147 10.87 6.69 -0.33
C GLY A 147 9.70 7.32 -1.09
N LEU A 148 9.47 6.93 -2.34
CA LEU A 148 8.34 7.41 -3.15
C LEU A 148 6.97 6.96 -2.60
N MET A 149 6.82 5.73 -2.12
CA MET A 149 5.57 5.28 -1.51
C MET A 149 5.23 6.10 -0.26
N LYS A 150 6.22 6.33 0.62
CA LYS A 150 6.06 7.16 1.81
C LYS A 150 5.80 8.63 1.46
N LEU A 151 6.54 9.19 0.50
CA LEU A 151 6.38 10.57 0.05
C LEU A 151 4.98 10.79 -0.53
N THR A 152 4.53 9.91 -1.42
CA THR A 152 3.22 10.05 -2.05
C THR A 152 2.07 9.92 -1.07
N ALA A 153 2.16 9.01 -0.10
CA ALA A 153 1.19 8.91 1.00
C ALA A 153 1.18 10.17 1.89
N CYS A 154 2.36 10.66 2.27
CA CYS A 154 2.52 11.88 3.05
C CYS A 154 1.96 13.11 2.32
N LEU A 155 2.29 13.26 1.04
CA LEU A 155 1.82 14.36 0.20
C LEU A 155 0.31 14.30 -0.03
N GLU A 156 -0.26 13.13 -0.29
CA GLU A 156 -1.70 12.94 -0.44
C GLU A 156 -2.46 13.42 0.80
N ARG A 157 -2.00 13.04 1.99
CA ARG A 157 -2.55 13.53 3.26
C ARG A 157 -2.41 15.04 3.40
N ALA A 158 -1.21 15.57 3.17
CA ALA A 158 -0.93 16.99 3.35
C ALA A 158 -1.76 17.86 2.39
N LEU A 159 -1.93 17.43 1.14
CA LEU A 159 -2.81 18.07 0.18
C LEU A 159 -4.27 18.03 0.63
N GLY A 160 -4.72 16.95 1.25
CA GLY A 160 -6.07 16.89 1.84
C GLY A 160 -6.26 17.87 2.99
N ASP A 161 -5.23 18.12 3.81
CA ASP A 161 -5.29 19.16 4.86
C ASP A 161 -5.39 20.56 4.23
N VAL A 162 -4.62 20.82 3.16
CA VAL A 162 -4.68 22.09 2.42
C VAL A 162 -6.03 22.28 1.72
N PHE A 163 -6.60 21.20 1.16
CA PHE A 163 -7.92 21.24 0.53
C PHE A 163 -8.99 21.75 1.51
N LEU A 164 -8.93 21.32 2.77
CA LEU A 164 -9.89 21.71 3.81
C LEU A 164 -9.79 23.18 4.25
N LEU A 165 -8.81 23.94 3.77
CA LEU A 165 -8.80 25.40 3.94
C LEU A 165 -9.99 26.07 3.23
N ASN A 166 -10.37 25.53 2.06
CA ASN A 166 -11.42 26.08 1.21
C ASN A 166 -12.59 25.11 1.01
N GLY A 167 -12.35 23.81 1.11
CA GLY A 167 -13.33 22.74 0.93
C GLY A 167 -14.01 22.29 2.23
N LYS A 168 -15.02 21.43 2.09
CA LYS A 168 -15.76 20.85 3.23
C LYS A 168 -15.43 19.38 3.46
N GLU A 169 -15.48 18.58 2.40
CA GLU A 169 -15.19 17.14 2.44
C GLU A 169 -14.06 16.85 1.45
N CYS A 170 -12.95 16.31 1.97
CA CYS A 170 -11.80 15.96 1.15
C CYS A 170 -12.16 14.81 0.19
N PRO A 171 -11.88 14.93 -1.12
CA PRO A 171 -12.02 13.83 -2.05
C PRO A 171 -11.24 12.59 -1.57
N PHE A 172 -11.83 11.41 -1.78
CA PHE A 172 -11.21 10.14 -1.40
C PHE A 172 -10.07 9.73 -2.34
N LEU A 173 -10.20 10.03 -3.64
CA LEU A 173 -9.20 9.67 -4.64
C LEU A 173 -8.20 10.82 -4.85
N LEU A 174 -6.90 10.52 -4.78
CA LEU A 174 -5.83 11.48 -5.07
C LEU A 174 -6.01 12.20 -6.42
N ARG A 175 -6.47 11.49 -7.46
CA ARG A 175 -6.74 12.10 -8.78
C ARG A 175 -7.76 13.23 -8.69
N ASP A 176 -8.83 13.01 -7.92
CA ASP A 176 -9.92 13.98 -7.80
C ASP A 176 -9.50 15.14 -6.89
N LEU A 177 -8.69 14.86 -5.87
CA LEU A 177 -8.02 15.87 -5.05
C LEU A 177 -7.12 16.78 -5.91
N LEU A 178 -6.27 16.20 -6.78
CA LEU A 178 -5.39 16.95 -7.69
C LEU A 178 -6.16 17.74 -8.77
N ALA A 179 -7.38 17.32 -9.11
CA ALA A 179 -8.26 18.01 -10.05
C ALA A 179 -9.13 19.09 -9.40
N SER A 180 -9.07 19.25 -8.08
CA SER A 180 -9.91 20.17 -7.32
C SER A 180 -9.59 21.64 -7.58
N LYS A 181 -10.62 22.49 -7.56
CA LYS A 181 -10.46 23.94 -7.69
C LYS A 181 -9.88 24.55 -6.41
N GLU A 182 -10.15 23.91 -5.28
CA GLU A 182 -9.71 24.29 -3.95
C GLU A 182 -8.18 24.29 -3.86
N LEU A 183 -7.53 23.24 -4.36
CA LEU A 183 -6.06 23.19 -4.44
C LEU A 183 -5.51 24.10 -5.53
N ALA A 184 -6.18 24.19 -6.68
CA ALA A 184 -5.78 25.11 -7.74
C ALA A 184 -5.83 26.59 -7.30
N GLN A 185 -6.73 26.95 -6.38
CA GLN A 185 -6.79 28.29 -5.79
C GLN A 185 -5.60 28.58 -4.87
N VAL A 186 -5.07 27.57 -4.19
CA VAL A 186 -3.92 27.71 -3.28
C VAL A 186 -2.60 27.68 -4.05
N PHE A 187 -2.42 26.70 -4.93
CA PHE A 187 -1.14 26.41 -5.59
C PHE A 187 -1.05 26.92 -7.03
N GLY A 188 -2.18 27.22 -7.67
CA GLY A 188 -2.27 27.56 -9.08
C GLY A 188 -2.52 26.33 -9.96
N GLN A 189 -3.30 26.52 -11.03
CA GLN A 189 -3.70 25.43 -11.93
C GLN A 189 -2.50 24.74 -12.60
N SER A 190 -1.52 25.52 -13.08
CA SER A 190 -0.33 24.99 -13.74
C SER A 190 0.54 24.13 -12.83
N VAL A 191 0.63 24.47 -11.54
CA VAL A 191 1.34 23.67 -10.53
C VAL A 191 0.61 22.36 -10.28
N MET A 192 -0.72 22.40 -10.15
CA MET A 192 -1.53 21.18 -10.01
C MET A 192 -1.41 20.27 -11.24
N ASP A 193 -1.29 20.85 -12.43
CA ASP A 193 -1.10 20.09 -13.66
C ASP A 193 0.26 19.38 -13.72
N VAL A 194 1.33 19.98 -13.19
CA VAL A 194 2.61 19.28 -12.95
C VAL A 194 2.38 18.06 -12.06
N LEU A 195 1.71 18.21 -10.91
CA LEU A 195 1.46 17.08 -10.00
C LEU A 195 0.63 15.96 -10.64
N LYS A 196 -0.35 16.30 -11.50
CA LYS A 196 -1.14 15.32 -12.26
C LYS A 196 -0.28 14.46 -13.18
N VAL A 197 0.79 15.03 -13.77
CA VAL A 197 1.74 14.28 -14.60
C VAL A 197 2.46 13.20 -13.80
N PHE A 198 2.87 13.50 -12.56
CA PHE A 198 3.61 12.55 -11.70
C PHE A 198 2.71 11.53 -10.99
N LEU A 199 1.57 11.95 -10.45
CA LEU A 199 0.84 11.17 -9.44
C LEU A 199 -0.58 10.74 -9.82
N GLY A 200 -1.30 11.55 -10.60
CA GLY A 200 -2.77 11.50 -10.61
C GLY A 200 -3.39 10.64 -11.70
N SER A 201 -2.85 10.68 -12.92
CA SER A 201 -3.51 10.10 -14.09
C SER A 201 -2.86 8.78 -14.51
N PRO A 202 -3.65 7.74 -14.85
CA PRO A 202 -3.11 6.52 -15.45
C PRO A 202 -2.47 6.78 -16.82
N ARG A 203 -2.75 7.93 -17.44
CA ARG A 203 -2.09 8.39 -18.68
C ARG A 203 -0.75 9.09 -18.45
N GLY A 204 -0.45 9.48 -17.21
CA GLY A 204 0.84 10.03 -16.77
C GLY A 204 1.75 8.97 -16.16
N LEU A 205 2.72 9.41 -15.34
CA LEU A 205 3.63 8.50 -14.65
C LEU A 205 2.91 7.64 -13.60
N ASN A 206 1.85 8.16 -12.97
CA ASN A 206 1.02 7.47 -11.98
C ASN A 206 1.83 6.78 -10.86
N LEU A 207 2.93 7.40 -10.42
CA LEU A 207 3.95 6.76 -9.57
C LEU A 207 3.36 6.16 -8.29
N ARG A 208 2.40 6.88 -7.68
CA ARG A 208 1.68 6.43 -6.48
C ARG A 208 1.06 5.05 -6.71
N ASN A 209 0.21 4.91 -7.72
CA ASN A 209 -0.53 3.66 -7.91
C ASN A 209 0.37 2.53 -8.41
N ILE A 210 1.33 2.82 -9.29
CA ILE A 210 2.22 1.80 -9.84
C ILE A 210 3.06 1.16 -8.73
N LEU A 211 3.54 1.95 -7.76
CA LEU A 211 4.30 1.46 -6.62
C LEU A 211 3.41 0.78 -5.57
N TRP A 212 2.33 1.43 -5.12
CA TRP A 212 1.46 0.90 -4.06
C TRP A 212 0.67 -0.36 -4.48
N HIS A 213 0.57 -0.64 -5.77
CA HIS A 213 0.02 -1.89 -6.31
C HIS A 213 1.10 -2.89 -6.76
N GLY A 214 2.38 -2.59 -6.56
CA GLY A 214 3.48 -3.54 -6.76
C GLY A 214 3.79 -3.87 -8.22
N PHE A 215 3.46 -2.99 -9.16
CA PHE A 215 3.73 -3.20 -10.59
C PHE A 215 5.18 -2.89 -10.97
N ALA A 216 5.80 -1.87 -10.35
CA ALA A 216 7.18 -1.52 -10.66
C ALA A 216 8.18 -2.34 -9.82
N SER A 217 9.07 -3.04 -10.52
CA SER A 217 10.22 -3.70 -9.92
C SER A 217 11.24 -2.68 -9.38
N PRO A 218 12.14 -3.08 -8.46
CA PRO A 218 13.02 -2.17 -7.75
C PRO A 218 13.86 -1.22 -8.63
N HIS A 219 14.24 -1.65 -9.84
CA HIS A 219 15.09 -0.88 -10.74
C HIS A 219 14.34 -0.07 -11.81
N GLU A 220 13.02 -0.18 -11.88
CA GLU A 220 12.26 0.44 -12.98
C GLU A 220 11.93 1.90 -12.73
N VAL A 221 11.82 2.34 -11.47
CA VAL A 221 11.51 3.73 -11.16
C VAL A 221 12.80 4.55 -11.02
N PRO A 222 13.04 5.53 -11.91
CA PRO A 222 14.23 6.36 -11.84
C PRO A 222 14.29 7.19 -10.54
N PRO A 223 15.45 7.26 -9.86
CA PRO A 223 15.64 8.08 -8.66
C PRO A 223 15.31 9.56 -8.87
N LYS A 224 15.46 10.05 -10.11
CA LYS A 224 15.18 11.43 -10.50
C LYS A 224 13.75 11.85 -10.17
N TYR A 225 12.78 10.94 -10.27
CA TYR A 225 11.40 11.23 -9.92
C TYR A 225 11.22 11.42 -8.40
N CYS A 226 11.95 10.67 -7.58
CA CYS A 226 11.95 10.85 -6.13
C CYS A 226 12.54 12.22 -5.73
N SER A 227 13.66 12.60 -6.35
CA SER A 227 14.26 13.93 -6.18
C SER A 227 13.32 15.05 -6.61
N MET A 228 12.69 14.93 -7.79
CA MET A 228 11.74 15.92 -8.28
C MET A 228 10.52 16.05 -7.37
N MET A 229 9.97 14.94 -6.89
CA MET A 229 8.84 14.95 -5.95
C MET A 229 9.19 15.59 -4.61
N THR A 230 10.43 15.40 -4.13
CA THR A 230 10.94 16.08 -2.92
C THR A 230 10.96 17.60 -3.12
N LEU A 231 11.53 18.06 -4.25
CA LEU A 231 11.58 19.49 -4.56
C LEU A 231 10.19 20.10 -4.75
N LEU A 232 9.30 19.43 -5.48
CA LEU A 232 7.90 19.83 -5.65
C LEU A 232 7.20 20.01 -4.31
N THR A 233 7.41 19.09 -3.36
CA THR A 233 6.81 19.16 -2.03
C THR A 233 7.28 20.39 -1.25
N ALA A 234 8.57 20.73 -1.33
CA ALA A 234 9.11 21.96 -0.76
C ALA A 234 8.54 23.22 -1.47
N GLY A 235 8.47 23.20 -2.81
CA GLY A 235 7.91 24.29 -3.61
C GLY A 235 6.43 24.57 -3.30
N LEU A 236 5.64 23.52 -3.04
CA LEU A 236 4.25 23.64 -2.59
C LEU A 236 4.19 24.33 -1.23
N GLY A 237 5.08 23.96 -0.29
CA GLY A 237 5.17 24.63 1.01
C GLY A 237 5.47 26.12 0.91
N GLN A 238 6.31 26.54 -0.06
CA GLN A 238 6.60 27.95 -0.35
C GLN A 238 5.35 28.72 -0.83
N LEU A 239 4.58 28.11 -1.74
CA LEU A 239 3.32 28.68 -2.23
C LEU A 239 2.26 28.74 -1.12
N LEU A 240 2.11 27.66 -0.35
CA LEU A 240 1.16 27.58 0.76
C LEU A 240 1.44 28.66 1.81
N LYS A 241 2.70 28.86 2.20
CA LYS A 241 3.08 29.91 3.15
C LYS A 241 2.64 31.29 2.68
N SER A 242 2.80 31.57 1.38
CA SER A 242 2.37 32.83 0.77
C SER A 242 0.85 32.98 0.83
N TYR A 243 0.11 31.92 0.48
CA TYR A 243 -1.35 31.89 0.54
C TYR A 243 -1.89 32.10 1.97
N LEU A 244 -1.36 31.37 2.95
CA LEU A 244 -1.76 31.48 4.36
C LEU A 244 -1.49 32.88 4.91
N ARG A 245 -0.36 33.51 4.53
CA ARG A 245 -0.06 34.89 4.92
C ARG A 245 -1.06 35.90 4.35
N GLN A 246 -1.52 35.70 3.11
CA GLN A 246 -2.48 36.59 2.45
C GLN A 246 -3.90 36.42 3.01
N THR A 247 -4.34 35.18 3.19
CA THR A 247 -5.70 34.84 3.64
C THR A 247 -5.86 34.89 5.16
N LYS A 248 -4.75 34.84 5.91
CA LYS A 248 -4.70 34.71 7.37
C LYS A 248 -5.34 33.42 7.89
N PHE A 249 -5.47 32.40 7.03
CA PHE A 249 -5.89 31.08 7.46
C PHE A 249 -4.77 30.37 8.22
N ALA A 250 -5.17 29.40 9.05
CA ALA A 250 -4.26 28.49 9.72
C ALA A 250 -4.45 27.09 9.13
N LEU A 251 -3.34 26.44 8.75
CA LEU A 251 -3.37 25.05 8.36
C LEU A 251 -3.57 24.18 9.61
N VAL A 252 -4.57 23.31 9.58
CA VAL A 252 -4.84 22.35 10.65
C VAL A 252 -4.65 20.95 10.09
N HIS A 253 -3.78 20.18 10.71
CA HIS A 253 -3.56 18.79 10.34
C HIS A 253 -4.68 17.91 10.89
N ARG A 254 -5.23 17.05 10.03
CA ARG A 254 -6.14 16.00 10.50
C ARG A 254 -5.40 15.09 11.49
N PRO A 255 -6.08 14.48 12.47
CA PRO A 255 -5.45 13.51 13.36
C PRO A 255 -5.08 12.23 12.60
N PHE A 256 -3.99 11.57 12.99
CA PHE A 256 -3.67 10.24 12.47
C PHE A 256 -4.68 9.21 12.99
N ARG A 257 -4.94 8.20 12.16
CA ARG A 257 -5.79 7.08 12.51
C ARG A 257 -4.94 6.06 13.28
N ALA A 258 -5.32 5.79 14.52
CA ALA A 258 -4.84 4.60 15.21
C ALA A 258 -5.44 3.35 14.53
N LEU A 259 -4.63 2.30 14.39
CA LEU A 259 -5.19 1.00 14.02
C LEU A 259 -6.15 0.53 15.13
N PRO A 260 -7.25 -0.17 14.77
CA PRO A 260 -8.12 -0.78 15.78
C PRO A 260 -7.30 -1.74 16.64
N ASP A 261 -7.79 -2.00 17.84
CA ASP A 261 -7.15 -2.94 18.76
C ASP A 261 -6.89 -4.28 18.05
N LEU A 262 -5.62 -4.67 18.01
CA LEU A 262 -5.15 -5.86 17.33
C LEU A 262 -5.16 -7.08 18.25
N GLU A 263 -5.55 -6.98 19.53
CA GLU A 263 -5.61 -8.11 20.47
C GLU A 263 -6.36 -9.31 19.87
N ASP A 264 -7.51 -9.06 19.23
CA ASP A 264 -8.32 -10.08 18.59
C ASP A 264 -7.78 -10.56 17.22
N LEU A 265 -6.85 -9.80 16.61
CA LEU A 265 -6.30 -10.08 15.27
C LEU A 265 -4.85 -10.60 15.33
N ALA A 266 -4.17 -10.47 16.47
CA ALA A 266 -2.80 -10.88 16.71
C ALA A 266 -2.69 -12.37 17.02
N VAL A 267 -3.18 -13.22 16.10
CA VAL A 267 -3.27 -14.67 16.31
C VAL A 267 -2.00 -15.42 15.93
N PHE A 268 -1.22 -14.89 14.99
CA PHE A 268 0.06 -15.49 14.63
C PHE A 268 1.11 -15.24 15.72
N PRO A 269 1.96 -16.23 16.02
CA PRO A 269 3.09 -16.04 16.92
C PRO A 269 4.06 -14.99 16.40
N ASP A 270 4.87 -14.45 17.31
CA ASP A 270 5.94 -13.51 16.97
C ASP A 270 6.95 -14.14 16.01
N MET A 271 7.40 -13.36 15.03
CA MET A 271 8.43 -13.71 14.08
C MET A 271 9.80 -13.66 14.77
N THR A 272 10.13 -14.74 15.48
CA THR A 272 11.36 -14.88 16.28
C THR A 272 12.61 -15.09 15.43
N SER A 273 13.78 -15.00 16.07
CA SER A 273 15.08 -15.33 15.45
C SER A 273 15.16 -16.76 14.89
N GLU A 274 14.27 -17.67 15.30
CA GLU A 274 14.17 -19.02 14.75
C GLU A 274 13.35 -19.07 13.44
N VAL A 275 12.33 -18.21 13.30
CA VAL A 275 11.45 -18.17 12.13
C VAL A 275 12.03 -17.32 11.00
N LEU A 276 12.69 -16.21 11.33
CA LEU A 276 13.22 -15.28 10.31
C LEU A 276 14.17 -15.97 9.29
N PRO A 277 15.10 -16.87 9.69
CA PRO A 277 15.94 -17.60 8.72
C PRO A 277 15.14 -18.55 7.83
N VAL A 278 14.04 -19.12 8.33
CA VAL A 278 13.13 -19.96 7.52
C VAL A 278 12.47 -19.11 6.44
N LEU A 279 12.00 -17.91 6.80
CA LEU A 279 11.42 -16.98 5.84
C LEU A 279 12.43 -16.58 4.76
N GLU A 280 13.68 -16.28 5.11
CA GLU A 280 14.74 -15.97 4.12
C GLU A 280 14.96 -17.09 3.10
N GLU A 281 14.98 -18.34 3.57
CA GLU A 281 15.15 -19.51 2.73
C GLU A 281 13.95 -19.67 1.78
N VAL A 282 12.73 -19.56 2.33
CA VAL A 282 11.48 -19.73 1.60
C VAL A 282 11.29 -18.63 0.55
N MET A 283 11.63 -17.38 0.85
CA MET A 283 11.51 -16.27 -0.10
C MET A 283 12.29 -16.51 -1.39
N LYS A 284 13.46 -17.14 -1.29
CA LYS A 284 14.33 -17.41 -2.44
C LYS A 284 13.87 -18.62 -3.27
N LYS A 285 13.00 -19.45 -2.71
CA LYS A 285 12.56 -20.72 -3.31
C LYS A 285 11.09 -20.73 -3.74
N SER A 286 10.29 -19.86 -3.14
CA SER A 286 8.84 -19.81 -3.38
C SER A 286 8.54 -19.28 -4.78
N THR A 287 7.74 -20.02 -5.52
CA THR A 287 7.20 -19.60 -6.83
C THR A 287 6.12 -18.53 -6.71
N PHE A 288 5.71 -18.15 -5.50
CA PHE A 288 4.83 -17.00 -5.28
C PHE A 288 5.53 -15.67 -5.61
N ILE A 289 6.83 -15.57 -5.28
CA ILE A 289 7.63 -14.36 -5.48
C ILE A 289 8.19 -14.33 -6.90
N LEU A 290 7.93 -13.24 -7.61
CA LEU A 290 8.61 -12.96 -8.87
C LEU A 290 10.09 -12.64 -8.59
N LYS A 291 11.02 -13.26 -9.32
CA LYS A 291 12.47 -13.06 -9.12
C LYS A 291 12.86 -11.57 -9.17
N ILE A 292 12.28 -10.81 -10.09
CA ILE A 292 12.50 -9.36 -10.22
C ILE A 292 12.01 -8.55 -8.99
N MET A 293 11.09 -9.11 -8.20
CA MET A 293 10.52 -8.47 -7.02
C MET A 293 11.17 -8.92 -5.71
N LEU A 294 12.02 -9.95 -5.73
CA LEU A 294 12.71 -10.48 -4.55
C LEU A 294 13.41 -9.41 -3.70
N PRO A 295 14.08 -8.38 -4.27
CA PRO A 295 14.74 -7.36 -3.45
C PRO A 295 13.79 -6.60 -2.50
N TYR A 296 12.51 -6.42 -2.88
CA TYR A 296 11.53 -5.80 -1.99
C TYR A 296 11.25 -6.66 -0.75
N TRP A 297 11.19 -7.97 -0.92
CA TRP A 297 10.99 -8.90 0.19
C TRP A 297 12.19 -8.88 1.13
N GLU A 298 13.40 -8.96 0.57
CA GLU A 298 14.65 -8.94 1.36
C GLU A 298 14.74 -7.65 2.18
N GLU A 299 14.43 -6.50 1.55
CA GLU A 299 14.42 -5.22 2.24
C GLU A 299 13.32 -5.15 3.31
N ALA A 300 12.11 -5.65 3.04
CA ALA A 300 11.03 -5.69 4.04
C ALA A 300 11.45 -6.44 5.31
N LEU A 301 12.17 -7.55 5.14
CA LEU A 301 12.70 -8.33 6.24
C LEU A 301 13.82 -7.60 7.01
N ILE A 302 14.73 -6.92 6.29
CA ILE A 302 15.78 -6.08 6.90
C ILE A 302 15.13 -4.98 7.75
N ARG A 303 14.10 -4.32 7.23
CA ARG A 303 13.37 -3.25 7.95
C ARG A 303 12.65 -3.78 9.18
N PHE A 304 12.03 -4.97 9.09
CA PHE A 304 11.43 -5.62 10.25
C PHE A 304 12.46 -5.86 11.37
N LYS A 305 13.62 -6.42 11.02
CA LYS A 305 14.73 -6.67 11.98
C LYS A 305 15.30 -5.39 12.58
N ALA A 306 15.27 -4.29 11.81
CA ALA A 306 15.67 -2.97 12.27
C ALA A 306 14.59 -2.23 13.08
N HIS A 307 13.49 -2.90 13.46
CA HIS A 307 12.33 -2.31 14.15
C HIS A 307 11.64 -1.17 13.37
N ARG A 308 11.83 -1.14 12.05
CA ARG A 308 11.18 -0.21 11.11
C ARG A 308 9.92 -0.87 10.57
N PHE A 309 8.92 -1.04 11.43
CA PHE A 309 7.72 -1.84 11.14
C PHE A 309 6.84 -1.26 10.02
N ALA A 310 6.69 0.06 9.96
CA ALA A 310 6.01 0.72 8.83
C ALA A 310 6.71 0.43 7.51
N ASP A 311 8.03 0.62 7.43
CA ASP A 311 8.79 0.39 6.19
C ASP A 311 8.65 -1.08 5.73
N CYS A 312 8.66 -2.03 6.67
CA CYS A 312 8.38 -3.43 6.39
C CYS A 312 6.99 -3.60 5.73
N ALA A 313 5.94 -3.04 6.34
CA ALA A 313 4.57 -3.15 5.83
C ALA A 313 4.39 -2.45 4.47
N VAL A 314 4.95 -1.25 4.30
CA VAL A 314 4.93 -0.47 3.05
C VAL A 314 5.57 -1.25 1.90
N LEU A 315 6.65 -1.98 2.16
CA LEU A 315 7.29 -2.83 1.17
C LEU A 315 6.50 -4.12 0.92
N LEU A 316 6.04 -4.80 1.98
CA LEU A 316 5.44 -6.13 1.91
C LEU A 316 4.03 -6.14 1.30
N LEU A 317 3.20 -5.15 1.60
CA LEU A 317 1.80 -5.11 1.15
C LEU A 317 1.66 -5.09 -0.39
N PRO A 318 2.39 -4.24 -1.14
CA PRO A 318 2.42 -4.32 -2.60
C PRO A 318 2.90 -5.67 -3.13
N GLN A 319 3.85 -6.31 -2.43
CA GLN A 319 4.37 -7.62 -2.87
C GLN A 319 3.37 -8.75 -2.65
N LEU A 320 2.59 -8.71 -1.57
CA LEU A 320 1.47 -9.61 -1.38
C LEU A 320 0.44 -9.44 -2.50
N GLU A 321 0.14 -8.20 -2.90
CA GLU A 321 -0.76 -7.93 -4.02
C GLU A 321 -0.22 -8.53 -5.32
N THR A 322 1.07 -8.33 -5.61
CA THR A 322 1.73 -8.87 -6.81
C THR A 322 1.77 -10.40 -6.86
N GLY A 323 2.11 -11.06 -5.74
CA GLY A 323 2.10 -12.51 -5.68
C GLY A 323 0.68 -13.09 -5.81
N LEU A 324 -0.31 -12.47 -5.14
CA LEU A 324 -1.71 -12.89 -5.28
C LEU A 324 -2.26 -12.62 -6.68
N ARG A 325 -1.87 -11.52 -7.33
CA ARG A 325 -2.20 -11.20 -8.73
C ARG A 325 -1.68 -12.29 -9.67
N ARG A 326 -0.47 -12.79 -9.42
CA ARG A 326 0.11 -13.90 -10.18
C ARG A 326 -0.71 -15.18 -10.03
N VAL A 327 -1.04 -15.57 -8.80
CA VAL A 327 -1.87 -16.74 -8.55
C VAL A 327 -3.25 -16.57 -9.20
N PHE A 328 -3.87 -15.40 -9.01
CA PHE A 328 -5.16 -15.04 -9.60
C PHE A 328 -5.16 -15.18 -11.12
N ALA A 329 -4.14 -14.66 -11.80
CA ALA A 329 -4.02 -14.73 -13.26
C ALA A 329 -3.95 -16.17 -13.77
N ILE A 330 -3.29 -17.06 -13.02
CA ILE A 330 -3.13 -18.47 -13.41
C ILE A 330 -4.42 -19.25 -13.15
N VAL A 331 -4.96 -19.19 -11.94
CA VAL A 331 -6.14 -19.98 -11.55
C VAL A 331 -7.40 -19.56 -12.32
N ASN A 332 -7.49 -18.29 -12.73
CA ASN A 332 -8.57 -17.78 -13.57
C ASN A 332 -8.25 -17.82 -15.08
N LYS A 333 -7.07 -18.33 -15.49
CA LYS A 333 -6.63 -18.44 -16.89
C LYS A 333 -6.67 -17.10 -17.65
N CYS A 334 -6.17 -16.03 -17.02
CA CYS A 334 -6.09 -14.69 -17.56
C CYS A 334 -4.66 -14.10 -17.43
N PRO A 335 -3.65 -14.67 -18.11
CA PRO A 335 -2.24 -14.27 -17.97
C PRO A 335 -2.00 -12.78 -18.29
N GLN A 336 -2.78 -12.18 -19.19
CA GLN A 336 -2.74 -10.75 -19.48
C GLN A 336 -3.02 -9.88 -18.25
N ARG A 337 -3.72 -10.40 -17.22
CA ARG A 337 -3.99 -9.67 -15.98
C ARG A 337 -2.80 -9.55 -15.04
N LEU A 338 -1.72 -10.27 -15.31
CA LEU A 338 -0.46 -10.11 -14.59
C LEU A 338 0.22 -8.77 -14.91
N LEU A 339 0.04 -8.24 -16.13
CA LEU A 339 0.68 -7.03 -16.66
C LEU A 339 -0.26 -5.81 -16.74
N THR A 340 -1.34 -5.75 -15.94
CA THR A 340 -2.43 -4.76 -16.11
C THR A 340 -2.11 -3.32 -15.73
N ALA A 341 -0.86 -2.93 -15.50
CA ALA A 341 -0.55 -1.51 -15.45
C ALA A 341 -0.69 -0.92 -16.86
N GLU A 342 -1.93 -0.62 -17.27
CA GLU A 342 -2.30 -0.01 -18.53
C GLU A 342 -2.90 1.38 -18.29
N SER A 343 -2.65 2.31 -19.20
CA SER A 343 -3.18 3.68 -19.10
C SER A 343 -4.68 3.80 -19.40
N THR A 344 -5.29 2.71 -19.89
CA THR A 344 -6.68 2.67 -20.39
C THR A 344 -7.58 1.64 -19.69
N ALA A 345 -7.02 0.79 -18.82
CA ALA A 345 -7.76 -0.24 -18.08
C ALA A 345 -7.60 -0.04 -16.57
N LEU A 346 -8.57 -0.55 -15.80
CA LEU A 346 -8.46 -0.60 -14.34
C LEU A 346 -7.38 -1.62 -13.95
N TYR A 347 -6.63 -1.29 -12.90
CA TYR A 347 -5.60 -2.17 -12.35
C TYR A 347 -6.23 -3.37 -11.64
N THR A 348 -5.61 -4.54 -11.79
CA THR A 348 -5.97 -5.73 -10.99
C THR A 348 -5.44 -5.55 -9.57
N THR A 349 -6.24 -4.93 -8.69
CA THR A 349 -5.90 -4.60 -7.30
C THR A 349 -6.40 -5.66 -6.32
N PHE A 350 -6.10 -5.54 -5.02
CA PHE A 350 -6.67 -6.40 -3.98
C PHE A 350 -8.21 -6.52 -4.06
N ASP A 351 -8.92 -5.44 -4.38
CA ASP A 351 -10.38 -5.46 -4.48
C ASP A 351 -10.88 -6.42 -5.55
N GLU A 352 -10.21 -6.44 -6.71
CA GLU A 352 -10.55 -7.35 -7.81
C GLU A 352 -10.05 -8.77 -7.54
N ILE A 353 -8.82 -8.90 -7.02
CA ILE A 353 -8.18 -10.18 -6.71
C ILE A 353 -9.02 -10.97 -5.69
N LEU A 354 -9.58 -10.28 -4.69
CA LEU A 354 -10.35 -10.87 -3.59
C LEU A 354 -11.88 -10.87 -3.83
N ALA A 355 -12.34 -10.38 -5.00
CA ALA A 355 -13.76 -10.37 -5.33
C ALA A 355 -14.32 -11.78 -5.54
N LYS A 356 -15.62 -11.97 -5.26
CA LYS A 356 -16.30 -13.26 -5.47
C LYS A 356 -16.45 -13.61 -6.95
N HIS A 357 -16.71 -12.62 -7.80
CA HIS A 357 -16.90 -12.80 -9.23
C HIS A 357 -15.95 -11.90 -9.99
N LEU A 358 -15.51 -12.37 -11.15
CA LEU A 358 -14.76 -11.58 -12.12
C LEU A 358 -15.69 -10.56 -12.80
N SER A 359 -15.09 -9.60 -13.51
CA SER A 359 -15.81 -8.57 -14.27
C SER A 359 -16.77 -9.12 -15.33
N ASP A 360 -16.54 -10.34 -15.82
CA ASP A 360 -17.39 -11.04 -16.79
C ASP A 360 -18.49 -11.91 -16.14
N GLY A 361 -18.64 -11.81 -14.80
CA GLY A 361 -19.61 -12.57 -14.02
C GLY A 361 -19.20 -14.00 -13.67
N LYS A 362 -18.06 -14.49 -14.17
CA LYS A 362 -17.55 -15.82 -13.78
C LYS A 362 -17.11 -15.85 -12.32
N LEU A 363 -17.15 -17.02 -11.71
CA LEU A 363 -16.67 -17.21 -10.35
C LEU A 363 -15.14 -17.06 -10.30
N ASN A 364 -14.64 -16.23 -9.40
CA ASN A 364 -13.22 -16.12 -9.12
C ASN A 364 -12.73 -17.42 -8.46
N GLN A 365 -11.71 -18.06 -9.05
CA GLN A 365 -11.16 -19.32 -8.56
C GLN A 365 -10.14 -19.12 -7.43
N LEU A 366 -9.62 -17.91 -7.22
CA LEU A 366 -8.61 -17.65 -6.20
C LEU A 366 -9.12 -17.95 -4.77
N PRO A 367 -10.33 -17.52 -4.35
CA PRO A 367 -10.83 -17.86 -3.01
C PRO A 367 -10.96 -19.36 -2.76
N LEU A 368 -11.36 -20.13 -3.78
CA LEU A 368 -11.45 -21.59 -3.70
C LEU A 368 -10.06 -22.22 -3.58
N PHE A 369 -9.09 -21.69 -4.33
CA PHE A 369 -7.71 -22.17 -4.32
C PHE A 369 -7.00 -21.87 -2.99
N LEU A 370 -7.11 -20.65 -2.48
CA LEU A 370 -6.49 -20.28 -1.20
C LEU A 370 -7.21 -20.94 -0.01
N GLY A 371 -8.51 -21.22 -0.14
CA GLY A 371 -9.31 -21.78 0.94
C GLY A 371 -9.73 -20.71 1.96
N GLU A 372 -10.75 -21.06 2.73
CA GLU A 372 -11.44 -20.16 3.65
C GLU A 372 -10.51 -19.47 4.67
N PRO A 373 -9.61 -20.16 5.40
CA PRO A 373 -8.80 -19.51 6.44
C PRO A 373 -7.88 -18.39 5.90
N ALA A 374 -7.25 -18.62 4.74
CA ALA A 374 -6.40 -17.61 4.12
C ALA A 374 -7.20 -16.41 3.60
N MET A 375 -8.39 -16.67 3.06
CA MET A 375 -9.29 -15.60 2.60
C MET A 375 -9.83 -14.77 3.75
N GLU A 376 -10.21 -15.41 4.87
CA GLU A 376 -10.68 -14.72 6.07
C GLU A 376 -9.61 -13.77 6.62
N PHE A 377 -8.33 -14.20 6.69
CA PHE A 377 -7.24 -13.31 7.12
C PHE A 377 -7.08 -12.11 6.17
N LEU A 378 -7.03 -12.36 4.86
CA LEU A 378 -6.87 -11.31 3.86
C LEU A 378 -8.02 -10.29 3.92
N TRP A 379 -9.27 -10.75 4.09
CA TRP A 379 -10.41 -9.85 4.22
C TRP A 379 -10.37 -9.07 5.53
N ASP A 380 -10.09 -9.71 6.66
CA ASP A 380 -10.03 -9.04 7.95
C ASP A 380 -8.96 -7.94 7.97
N PHE A 381 -7.76 -8.25 7.47
CA PHE A 381 -6.60 -7.38 7.61
C PHE A 381 -6.52 -6.29 6.53
N LEU A 382 -7.04 -6.55 5.33
CA LEU A 382 -6.87 -5.65 4.17
C LEU A 382 -8.15 -4.96 3.70
N ASN A 383 -9.34 -5.55 3.88
CA ASN A 383 -10.54 -5.09 3.17
C ASN A 383 -11.70 -4.68 4.09
N HIS A 384 -11.96 -5.43 5.16
CA HIS A 384 -13.14 -5.25 6.00
C HIS A 384 -13.20 -3.83 6.59
N GLN A 385 -14.36 -3.15 6.48
CA GLN A 385 -14.49 -1.75 6.88
C GLN A 385 -14.18 -1.49 8.37
N GLU A 386 -14.53 -2.46 9.23
CA GLU A 386 -14.25 -2.43 10.67
C GLU A 386 -12.92 -3.10 11.03
N GLY A 387 -12.22 -3.65 10.04
CA GLY A 387 -10.89 -4.21 10.19
C GLY A 387 -9.78 -3.15 10.08
N PRO A 388 -8.50 -3.56 10.24
CA PRO A 388 -7.38 -2.64 10.22
C PRO A 388 -7.14 -1.94 8.89
N ARG A 389 -7.59 -2.50 7.75
CA ARG A 389 -7.40 -2.00 6.38
C ARG A 389 -6.01 -1.37 6.17
N VAL A 390 -4.98 -2.11 6.60
CA VAL A 390 -3.64 -1.57 6.79
C VAL A 390 -3.08 -0.96 5.50
N ARG A 391 -3.36 -1.64 4.37
CA ARG A 391 -2.94 -1.18 3.04
C ARG A 391 -3.55 0.16 2.66
N ASP A 392 -4.85 0.32 2.84
CA ASP A 392 -5.54 1.56 2.45
C ASP A 392 -5.03 2.72 3.31
N HIS A 393 -5.08 2.56 4.63
CA HIS A 393 -4.70 3.62 5.57
C HIS A 393 -3.21 4.01 5.46
N LEU A 394 -2.29 3.06 5.22
CA LEU A 394 -0.88 3.39 4.95
C LEU A 394 -0.72 4.14 3.62
N SER A 395 -1.38 3.69 2.54
CA SER A 395 -1.22 4.27 1.20
C SER A 395 -1.80 5.69 1.06
N HIS A 396 -2.72 6.07 1.95
CA HIS A 396 -3.29 7.42 2.06
C HIS A 396 -2.61 8.28 3.14
N GLY A 397 -1.54 7.77 3.77
CA GLY A 397 -0.79 8.47 4.81
C GLY A 397 -1.56 8.66 6.12
N GLU A 398 -2.66 7.93 6.34
CA GLU A 398 -3.53 8.11 7.51
C GLU A 398 -2.92 7.56 8.80
N ILE A 399 -1.91 6.69 8.71
CA ILE A 399 -1.19 6.13 9.85
C ILE A 399 0.17 6.79 9.97
N ASN A 400 0.55 7.15 11.19
CA ASN A 400 1.86 7.67 11.50
C ASN A 400 2.94 6.57 11.40
N PHE A 401 3.92 6.71 10.52
CA PHE A 401 4.90 5.63 10.25
C PHE A 401 5.75 5.23 11.47
N PRO A 402 6.28 6.15 12.30
CA PRO A 402 7.04 5.78 13.50
C PRO A 402 6.21 5.06 14.57
N GLU A 403 4.90 5.30 14.60
CA GLU A 403 3.96 4.71 15.58
C GLU A 403 3.26 3.46 15.02
N PHE A 404 3.70 2.95 13.86
CA PHE A 404 3.09 1.76 13.26
C PHE A 404 3.29 0.53 14.16
N PRO A 405 2.22 -0.17 14.57
CA PRO A 405 2.32 -1.28 15.53
C PRO A 405 3.20 -2.42 15.03
N LYS A 406 4.08 -2.92 15.93
CA LYS A 406 4.88 -4.12 15.70
C LYS A 406 3.98 -5.30 15.35
N GLU A 407 2.88 -5.43 16.07
CA GLU A 407 1.91 -6.51 15.96
C GLU A 407 1.36 -6.59 14.54
N ALA A 408 1.04 -5.44 13.92
CA ALA A 408 0.53 -5.42 12.55
C ALA A 408 1.57 -5.92 11.53
N ALA A 409 2.81 -5.45 11.62
CA ALA A 409 3.89 -5.92 10.76
C ALA A 409 4.19 -7.41 11.00
N ASN A 410 4.12 -7.87 12.25
CA ASN A 410 4.31 -9.26 12.62
C ASN A 410 3.25 -10.17 11.98
N GLN A 411 1.97 -9.84 12.11
CA GLN A 411 0.88 -10.61 11.52
C GLN A 411 1.01 -10.69 9.99
N LEU A 412 1.35 -9.57 9.33
CA LEU A 412 1.59 -9.55 7.88
C LEU A 412 2.75 -10.47 7.49
N LEU A 413 3.88 -10.39 8.17
CA LEU A 413 5.06 -11.17 7.85
C LEU A 413 4.85 -12.66 8.14
N ALA A 414 4.18 -13.00 9.24
CA ALA A 414 3.82 -14.37 9.60
C ALA A 414 2.87 -15.00 8.58
N PHE A 415 1.78 -14.31 8.24
CA PHE A 415 0.86 -14.76 7.21
C PHE A 415 1.55 -14.91 5.85
N SER A 416 2.39 -13.94 5.47
CA SER A 416 3.17 -14.01 4.23
C SER A 416 4.06 -15.25 4.21
N THR A 417 4.74 -15.57 5.33
CA THR A 417 5.57 -16.77 5.45
C THR A 417 4.75 -18.04 5.20
N VAL A 418 3.56 -18.14 5.80
CA VAL A 418 2.69 -19.30 5.61
C VAL A 418 2.16 -19.38 4.17
N LEU A 419 1.84 -18.25 3.56
CA LEU A 419 1.44 -18.20 2.17
C LEU A 419 2.56 -18.72 1.26
N LEU A 420 3.80 -18.28 1.49
CA LEU A 420 4.96 -18.71 0.69
C LEU A 420 5.23 -20.21 0.79
N PHE A 421 4.99 -20.84 1.96
CA PHE A 421 5.12 -22.29 2.12
C PHE A 421 4.23 -23.10 1.16
N ARG A 422 3.11 -22.54 0.70
CA ARG A 422 2.23 -23.21 -0.27
C ARG A 422 2.82 -23.26 -1.67
N PHE A 423 3.90 -22.54 -1.92
CA PHE A 423 4.49 -22.36 -3.25
C PHE A 423 5.99 -22.75 -3.29
N VAL A 424 6.46 -23.50 -2.29
CA VAL A 424 7.78 -24.15 -2.29
C VAL A 424 7.67 -25.63 -2.63
N ASP A 425 8.77 -26.23 -3.06
CA ASP A 425 8.90 -27.67 -3.31
C ASP A 425 8.45 -28.51 -2.10
N GLU A 426 7.72 -29.62 -2.35
CA GLU A 426 7.19 -30.47 -1.27
C GLU A 426 8.29 -31.06 -0.37
N GLY A 427 9.43 -31.42 -0.96
CA GLY A 427 10.60 -31.90 -0.23
C GLY A 427 11.12 -30.85 0.74
N LEU A 428 11.32 -29.62 0.26
CA LEU A 428 11.70 -28.49 1.13
C LEU A 428 10.63 -28.21 2.19
N LEU A 429 9.35 -28.20 1.82
CA LEU A 429 8.25 -27.95 2.75
C LEU A 429 8.21 -28.98 3.88
N SER A 430 8.43 -30.26 3.57
CA SER A 430 8.44 -31.33 4.57
C SER A 430 9.50 -31.09 5.65
N VAL A 431 10.72 -30.73 5.24
CA VAL A 431 11.84 -30.41 6.14
C VAL A 431 11.53 -29.17 6.99
N LEU A 432 10.97 -28.13 6.37
CA LEU A 432 10.62 -26.89 7.09
C LEU A 432 9.50 -27.11 8.11
N LYS A 433 8.54 -28.00 7.81
CA LYS A 433 7.46 -28.41 8.72
C LYS A 433 7.94 -29.26 9.90
N GLU A 434 9.17 -29.77 9.93
CA GLU A 434 9.68 -30.46 11.12
C GLU A 434 9.97 -29.46 12.26
N LYS A 435 10.33 -28.23 11.92
CA LYS A 435 10.61 -27.15 12.89
C LYS A 435 9.33 -26.77 13.64
N ALA A 436 9.40 -26.74 14.97
CA ALA A 436 8.24 -26.48 15.83
C ALA A 436 7.60 -25.10 15.56
N ALA A 437 8.43 -24.07 15.36
CA ALA A 437 7.96 -22.72 15.06
C ALA A 437 7.16 -22.66 13.73
N THR A 438 7.63 -23.38 12.70
CA THR A 438 6.92 -23.51 11.42
C THR A 438 5.57 -24.21 11.58
N ARG A 439 5.52 -25.30 12.36
CA ARG A 439 4.25 -26.03 12.63
C ARG A 439 3.23 -25.15 13.32
N SER A 440 3.68 -24.35 14.28
CA SER A 440 2.82 -23.40 14.98
C SER A 440 2.19 -22.40 14.00
N LEU A 441 3.01 -21.78 13.14
CA LEU A 441 2.55 -20.82 12.13
C LEU A 441 1.53 -21.43 11.16
N VAL A 442 1.84 -22.60 10.60
CA VAL A 442 0.95 -23.31 9.67
C VAL A 442 -0.35 -23.71 10.37
N GLY A 443 -0.27 -24.23 11.60
CA GLY A 443 -1.44 -24.63 12.38
C GLY A 443 -2.37 -23.46 12.69
N VAL A 444 -1.83 -22.27 13.00
CA VAL A 444 -2.64 -21.05 13.19
C VAL A 444 -3.31 -20.64 11.88
N ALA A 445 -2.57 -20.63 10.76
CA ALA A 445 -3.13 -20.24 9.47
C ALA A 445 -4.25 -21.17 8.99
N GLU A 446 -4.09 -22.49 9.14
CA GLU A 446 -5.09 -23.48 8.71
C GLU A 446 -6.39 -23.41 9.53
N ASN A 447 -6.29 -22.91 10.76
CA ASN A 447 -7.43 -22.76 11.68
C ASN A 447 -7.91 -21.31 11.83
N TYR A 448 -7.38 -20.39 11.04
CA TYR A 448 -7.81 -18.99 11.07
C TYR A 448 -9.32 -18.91 10.81
N ARG A 449 -9.99 -18.03 11.55
CA ARG A 449 -11.40 -17.67 11.41
C ARG A 449 -11.51 -16.16 11.40
N ALA A 450 -12.44 -15.61 10.64
CA ALA A 450 -12.64 -14.16 10.65
C ALA A 450 -12.99 -13.67 12.06
N HIS A 451 -12.41 -12.57 12.50
CA HIS A 451 -12.61 -11.92 13.80
C HIS A 451 -13.43 -10.64 13.66
N VAL A 452 -13.31 -9.93 12.54
CA VAL A 452 -14.02 -8.66 12.28
C VAL A 452 -15.24 -8.81 11.39
N HIS A 453 -15.41 -9.94 10.70
CA HIS A 453 -16.61 -10.20 9.89
C HIS A 453 -17.91 -10.13 10.72
N PRO A 454 -19.05 -9.63 10.19
CA PRO A 454 -20.26 -9.40 10.98
C PRO A 454 -20.82 -10.66 11.65
N VAL A 455 -20.64 -11.83 11.02
CA VAL A 455 -21.03 -13.11 11.63
C VAL A 455 -20.19 -13.44 12.86
N SER A 456 -18.90 -13.12 12.82
CA SER A 456 -17.97 -13.33 13.93
C SER A 456 -18.24 -12.34 15.06
N GLN A 457 -18.53 -11.08 14.73
CA GLN A 457 -18.98 -10.11 15.72
C GLN A 457 -20.31 -10.51 16.36
N LEU A 458 -21.28 -10.97 15.57
CA LEU A 458 -22.54 -11.50 16.09
C LEU A 458 -22.29 -12.69 17.02
N ARG A 459 -21.40 -13.61 16.64
CA ARG A 459 -21.00 -14.74 17.50
C ARG A 459 -20.37 -14.26 18.81
N LYS A 460 -19.47 -13.27 18.77
CA LYS A 460 -18.88 -12.66 19.97
C LYS A 460 -19.96 -12.01 20.85
N GLN A 461 -20.90 -11.29 20.24
CA GLN A 461 -22.03 -10.67 20.96
C GLN A 461 -22.92 -11.72 21.62
N VAL A 462 -23.26 -12.81 20.92
CA VAL A 462 -24.06 -13.92 21.47
C VAL A 462 -23.33 -14.60 22.64
N LEU A 463 -22.03 -14.90 22.50
CA LEU A 463 -21.23 -15.49 23.58
C LEU A 463 -21.09 -14.53 24.78
N SER A 464 -20.96 -13.23 24.53
CA SER A 464 -20.96 -12.20 25.58
C SER A 464 -22.31 -12.12 26.31
N CYS A 465 -23.41 -12.21 25.56
CA CYS A 465 -24.77 -12.26 26.13
C CYS A 465 -24.97 -13.52 26.97
N GLU A 466 -24.52 -14.69 26.49
CA GLU A 466 -24.56 -15.95 27.25
C GLU A 466 -23.78 -15.82 28.57
N LYS A 467 -22.55 -15.30 28.53
CA LYS A 467 -21.75 -15.04 29.74
C LYS A 467 -22.47 -14.09 30.69
N SER A 468 -23.07 -13.03 30.15
CA SER A 468 -23.81 -12.04 30.94
C SER A 468 -25.07 -12.63 31.58
N LEU A 469 -25.80 -13.49 30.85
CA LEU A 469 -26.95 -14.24 31.37
C LEU A 469 -26.54 -15.26 32.43
N GLY A 470 -25.42 -15.96 32.25
CA GLY A 470 -24.86 -16.87 33.24
C GLY A 470 -24.35 -16.16 34.51
N ALA A 471 -23.94 -14.90 34.39
CA ALA A 471 -23.58 -14.03 35.51
C ALA A 471 -24.79 -13.34 36.16
N TRP A 472 -25.99 -13.47 35.59
CA TRP A 472 -27.20 -12.90 36.18
C TRP A 472 -27.52 -13.68 37.46
N PRO A 473 -27.56 -13.03 38.63
CA PRO A 473 -27.94 -13.70 39.86
C PRO A 473 -29.34 -14.30 39.67
N LEU A 474 -29.48 -15.62 39.88
CA LEU A 474 -30.77 -16.32 39.83
C LEU A 474 -31.83 -15.44 40.49
N LEU A 475 -32.86 -15.05 39.73
CA LEU A 475 -34.02 -14.35 40.26
C LEU A 475 -34.46 -15.12 41.49
N SER A 476 -34.29 -14.51 42.67
CA SER A 476 -34.86 -15.03 43.89
C SER A 476 -36.37 -15.07 43.63
N LEU A 477 -36.95 -16.27 43.58
CA LEU A 477 -38.40 -16.41 43.52
C LEU A 477 -38.98 -15.54 44.65
N PRO A 478 -40.02 -14.73 44.39
CA PRO A 478 -40.61 -13.89 45.42
C PRO A 478 -40.95 -14.76 46.63
N THR A 479 -40.42 -14.38 47.78
CA THR A 479 -40.59 -15.06 49.08
C THR A 479 -42.06 -15.18 49.53
N GLU A 480 -42.99 -14.59 48.78
CA GLU A 480 -44.44 -14.66 49.01
C GLU A 480 -45.01 -16.09 48.81
N ALA A 481 -44.31 -16.99 48.12
CA ALA A 481 -44.73 -18.40 48.01
C ALA A 481 -44.32 -19.26 49.23
N GLU A 482 -43.31 -18.84 50.01
CA GLU A 482 -42.87 -19.58 51.20
C GLU A 482 -43.57 -19.12 52.49
N GLU A 483 -44.06 -17.88 52.55
CA GLU A 483 -44.84 -17.39 53.69
C GLU A 483 -46.31 -17.86 53.67
N ALA A 484 -46.88 -18.17 52.50
CA ALA A 484 -48.23 -18.76 52.40
C ALA A 484 -48.27 -20.24 52.86
N ALA A 485 -47.15 -20.97 52.78
CA ALA A 485 -47.07 -22.37 53.22
C ALA A 485 -46.75 -22.53 54.72
N ARG A 486 -46.30 -21.47 55.41
CA ARG A 486 -46.02 -21.50 56.86
C ARG A 486 -47.17 -21.01 57.75
N ASN A 487 -48.21 -20.40 57.18
CA ASN A 487 -49.36 -19.85 57.93
C ASN A 487 -50.61 -20.76 57.94
N HIS A 488 -50.47 -22.06 57.64
CA HIS A 488 -51.53 -23.07 57.79
C HIS A 488 -51.12 -24.24 58.70
N VAL A 489 -50.57 -23.93 59.88
CA VAL A 489 -50.53 -24.86 61.03
C VAL A 489 -51.29 -24.24 62.20
#